data_AF-A0AAN7YPK5-F1
#
_entry.id   AF-A0AAN7YPK5-F1
#
_cell.length_a   1.000
_cell.length_b   1.000
_cell.length_c   1.000
_cell.angle_alpha   90.00
_cell.angle_beta   90.00
_cell.angle_gamma   90.00
#
_symmetry.space_group_name_H-M   'P 1'
#
loop_
_entity.id
_entity.type
_entity.pdbx_description
1 polymer ?
#
loop_
_entity_poly.entity_id
_entity_poly.type
_entity_poly.pdbx_seq_one_letter_code
_entity_poly.pdbx_strand_id
1 'polypeptide(L)'
;MFTKSIILVAAAATSALAQGAAYAQCGGIGFKGPTTCVSGYHCQYNSPYYSQCIPGTGSGSSPTTLKTSTTSAASAAPTSPASGNGGVLKASFTEYGAGDSFGSPNCNTDTAACGFYTSPGYSAAISQNVFGVGPGAGAGPACNTCYRLTIETDSSGNRVSNAGNSIVVKINNLCPANGNPLCAQNGLSGTNQYGANVNFDTCKDSGASAALFGNSGVGLGIGTAVQVDCNSQYTGTTIH
;
A
#
# COMPACT_ATOMS: atom_id res chain seq x y z
N MET A 1 -35.48 -59.89 -35.00
CA MET A 1 -34.21 -59.69 -34.29
C MET A 1 -34.13 -58.22 -33.91
N PHE A 2 -34.37 -57.89 -32.63
CA PHE A 2 -34.51 -56.51 -32.13
C PHE A 2 -33.17 -55.99 -31.64
N THR A 3 -32.59 -54.98 -32.31
CA THR A 3 -31.34 -54.34 -31.87
C THR A 3 -31.66 -53.25 -30.85
N LYS A 4 -31.25 -53.44 -29.60
CA LYS A 4 -31.43 -52.52 -28.48
C LYS A 4 -30.53 -51.28 -28.61
N SER A 5 -31.13 -50.12 -28.38
CA SER A 5 -30.52 -48.79 -28.24
C SER A 5 -29.62 -48.68 -27.01
N ILE A 6 -28.56 -47.86 -27.08
CA ILE A 6 -27.97 -47.19 -25.92
C ILE A 6 -27.78 -45.71 -26.29
N ILE A 7 -28.69 -44.86 -25.78
CA ILE A 7 -28.53 -43.40 -25.79
C ILE A 7 -27.87 -43.03 -24.47
N LEU A 8 -26.65 -42.51 -24.53
CA LEU A 8 -25.91 -41.98 -23.39
C LEU A 8 -26.43 -40.57 -23.08
N VAL A 9 -27.19 -40.44 -21.98
CA VAL A 9 -27.62 -39.15 -21.44
C VAL A 9 -26.51 -38.63 -20.52
N ALA A 10 -25.83 -37.57 -20.94
CA ALA A 10 -24.85 -36.86 -20.12
C ALA A 10 -25.57 -35.87 -19.20
N ALA A 11 -25.50 -36.09 -17.88
CA ALA A 11 -25.98 -35.16 -16.87
C ALA A 11 -24.94 -34.05 -16.64
N ALA A 12 -25.30 -32.80 -16.93
CA ALA A 12 -24.50 -31.64 -16.57
C ALA A 12 -24.81 -31.21 -15.13
N ALA A 13 -23.84 -31.34 -14.22
CA ALA A 13 -23.93 -30.80 -12.87
C ALA A 13 -23.73 -29.28 -12.90
N THR A 14 -24.79 -28.52 -12.65
CA THR A 14 -24.72 -27.07 -12.45
C THR A 14 -24.15 -26.78 -11.06
N SER A 15 -22.92 -26.27 -10.98
CA SER A 15 -22.33 -25.77 -9.74
C SER A 15 -23.03 -24.49 -9.32
N ALA A 16 -24.01 -24.59 -8.42
CA ALA A 16 -24.57 -23.42 -7.75
C ALA A 16 -23.50 -22.80 -6.85
N LEU A 17 -23.04 -21.58 -7.18
CA LEU A 17 -22.21 -20.77 -6.29
C LEU A 17 -23.10 -20.29 -5.13
N ALA A 18 -23.25 -21.11 -4.09
CA ALA A 18 -23.95 -20.70 -2.88
C ALA A 18 -23.14 -19.61 -2.18
N GLN A 19 -23.75 -18.52 -1.75
CA GLN A 19 -23.07 -17.51 -0.93
C GLN A 19 -22.78 -18.07 0.48
N GLY A 20 -21.63 -17.70 1.05
CA GLY A 20 -21.25 -18.04 2.42
C GLY A 20 -22.24 -17.42 3.41
N ALA A 21 -22.77 -18.23 4.32
CA ALA A 21 -23.68 -17.79 5.36
C ALA A 21 -23.03 -16.72 6.26
N ALA A 22 -23.86 -16.00 7.03
CA ALA A 22 -23.39 -15.10 8.07
C ALA A 22 -22.37 -15.80 8.98
N TYR A 23 -21.23 -15.17 9.25
CA TYR A 23 -20.13 -15.70 10.06
C TYR A 23 -19.44 -16.97 9.52
N ALA A 24 -19.77 -17.40 8.29
CA ALA A 24 -19.08 -18.51 7.64
C ALA A 24 -17.68 -18.10 7.17
N GLN A 25 -16.80 -19.09 6.99
CA GLN A 25 -15.53 -18.87 6.32
C GLN A 25 -15.78 -18.48 4.86
N CYS A 26 -15.09 -17.45 4.40
CA CYS A 26 -15.20 -16.92 3.04
C CYS A 26 -13.84 -16.71 2.36
N GLY A 27 -12.75 -17.10 3.02
CA GLY A 27 -11.40 -16.96 2.48
C GLY A 27 -10.35 -17.66 3.34
N GLY A 28 -9.13 -17.68 2.83
CA GLY A 28 -7.99 -18.38 3.42
C GLY A 28 -7.28 -19.29 2.43
N ILE A 29 -5.97 -19.47 2.61
CA ILE A 29 -5.14 -20.38 1.85
C ILE A 29 -5.74 -21.79 1.90
N GLY A 30 -6.01 -22.36 0.72
CA GLY A 30 -6.59 -23.70 0.58
C GLY A 30 -8.11 -23.77 0.71
N PHE A 31 -8.81 -22.67 1.05
CA PHE A 31 -10.27 -22.66 1.15
C PHE A 31 -10.92 -22.88 -0.23
N LYS A 32 -11.81 -23.87 -0.33
CA LYS A 32 -12.57 -24.23 -1.55
C LYS A 32 -14.06 -23.86 -1.48
N GLY A 33 -14.48 -23.24 -0.38
CA GLY A 33 -15.86 -22.83 -0.17
C GLY A 33 -16.18 -21.47 -0.79
N PRO A 34 -17.35 -20.92 -0.46
CA PRO A 34 -17.84 -19.70 -1.10
C PRO A 34 -17.09 -18.45 -0.63
N THR A 35 -16.58 -17.68 -1.58
CA THR A 35 -15.78 -16.47 -1.31
C THR A 35 -16.63 -15.19 -1.14
N THR A 36 -17.91 -15.28 -1.47
CA THR A 36 -18.88 -14.20 -1.34
C THR A 36 -19.84 -14.48 -0.20
N CYS A 37 -20.09 -13.48 0.65
CA CYS A 37 -21.01 -13.61 1.77
C CYS A 37 -22.46 -13.31 1.35
N VAL A 38 -23.42 -13.80 2.13
CA VAL A 38 -24.84 -13.42 2.00
C VAL A 38 -25.02 -11.90 2.10
N SER A 39 -26.12 -11.39 1.54
CA SER A 39 -26.43 -9.95 1.56
C SER A 39 -26.39 -9.38 2.98
N GLY A 40 -25.78 -8.20 3.14
CA GLY A 40 -25.55 -7.57 4.43
C GLY A 40 -24.29 -8.02 5.16
N TYR A 41 -23.52 -8.95 4.57
CA TYR A 41 -22.24 -9.43 5.09
C TYR A 41 -21.13 -9.24 4.04
N HIS A 42 -19.89 -9.04 4.50
CA HIS A 42 -18.70 -8.98 3.66
C HIS A 42 -17.61 -9.89 4.20
N CYS A 43 -16.73 -10.36 3.32
CA CYS A 43 -15.64 -11.24 3.71
C CYS A 43 -14.51 -10.43 4.34
N GLN A 44 -14.37 -10.47 5.66
CA GLN A 44 -13.27 -9.83 6.38
C GLN A 44 -12.12 -10.81 6.53
N TYR A 45 -10.93 -10.36 6.13
CA TYR A 45 -9.70 -11.09 6.34
C TYR A 45 -9.36 -11.15 7.84
N ASN A 46 -9.02 -12.34 8.34
CA ASN A 46 -8.63 -12.53 9.74
C ASN A 46 -7.23 -13.15 9.87
N SER A 47 -6.89 -14.12 9.02
CA SER A 47 -5.56 -14.73 8.97
C SER A 47 -5.28 -15.32 7.57
N PRO A 48 -4.03 -15.74 7.28
CA PRO A 48 -3.68 -16.29 5.97
C PRO A 48 -4.53 -17.50 5.58
N TYR A 49 -4.97 -18.30 6.56
CA TYR A 49 -5.76 -19.51 6.34
C TYR A 49 -7.25 -19.29 6.60
N TYR A 50 -7.69 -18.09 6.99
CA TYR A 50 -9.07 -17.84 7.43
C TYR A 50 -9.55 -16.41 7.19
N SER A 51 -10.72 -16.27 6.58
CA SER A 51 -11.48 -15.02 6.46
C SER A 51 -12.95 -15.31 6.75
N GLN A 52 -13.67 -14.39 7.39
CA GLN A 52 -15.02 -14.62 7.88
C GLN A 52 -16.02 -13.60 7.33
N CYS A 53 -17.23 -14.07 7.03
CA CYS A 53 -18.36 -13.21 6.68
C CYS A 53 -18.84 -12.43 7.91
N ILE A 54 -18.61 -11.13 7.96
CA ILE A 54 -19.09 -10.27 9.05
C ILE A 54 -20.10 -9.23 8.55
N PRO A 55 -21.01 -8.73 9.41
CA PRO A 55 -21.98 -7.73 9.01
C PRO A 55 -21.31 -6.48 8.43
N GLY A 56 -21.79 -6.01 7.29
CA GLY A 56 -21.30 -4.81 6.61
C GLY A 56 -21.83 -4.74 5.18
N THR A 57 -22.07 -3.54 4.67
CA THR A 57 -22.65 -3.32 3.34
C THR A 57 -21.60 -3.51 2.24
N GLY A 58 -21.31 -4.75 1.86
CA GLY A 58 -20.48 -5.08 0.71
C GLY A 58 -21.28 -5.04 -0.59
N SER A 59 -20.92 -4.15 -1.52
CA SER A 59 -21.45 -4.13 -2.89
C SER A 59 -20.89 -5.33 -3.65
N GLY A 60 -21.76 -6.27 -4.00
CA GLY A 60 -21.40 -7.48 -4.73
C GLY A 60 -20.94 -7.19 -6.15
N SER A 61 -19.89 -7.88 -6.61
CA SER A 61 -19.57 -7.99 -8.04
C SER A 61 -19.47 -9.47 -8.39
N SER A 62 -20.43 -9.89 -9.20
CA SER A 62 -20.62 -11.21 -9.80
C SER A 62 -19.50 -11.54 -10.81
N PRO A 63 -19.16 -12.83 -11.06
CA PRO A 63 -18.04 -13.19 -11.92
C PRO A 63 -18.43 -13.21 -13.41
N THR A 64 -17.62 -12.59 -14.27
CA THR A 64 -17.69 -12.77 -15.74
C THR A 64 -16.70 -13.86 -16.17
N THR A 65 -17.22 -14.84 -16.90
CA THR A 65 -16.57 -16.06 -17.39
C THR A 65 -15.44 -15.78 -18.39
N LEU A 66 -14.28 -16.41 -18.15
CA LEU A 66 -13.12 -16.47 -19.05
C LEU A 66 -13.34 -17.48 -20.19
N LYS A 67 -12.93 -17.12 -21.41
CA LYS A 67 -12.56 -18.08 -22.46
C LYS A 67 -11.08 -17.91 -22.81
N THR A 68 -10.36 -19.02 -22.72
CA THR A 68 -8.91 -19.21 -22.90
C THR A 68 -8.49 -19.16 -24.37
N SER A 69 -7.36 -18.50 -24.68
CA SER A 69 -6.38 -18.99 -25.68
C SER A 69 -5.02 -18.27 -25.56
N THR A 70 -4.01 -19.10 -25.30
CA THR A 70 -2.53 -19.00 -25.38
C THR A 70 -1.91 -18.03 -26.39
N THR A 71 -0.92 -17.20 -25.97
CA THR A 71 0.53 -17.28 -26.29
C THR A 71 1.27 -15.97 -25.91
N SER A 72 2.36 -16.12 -25.14
CA SER A 72 3.61 -15.34 -25.08
C SER A 72 3.65 -13.80 -25.09
N ALA A 73 4.19 -13.29 -23.98
CA ALA A 73 5.02 -12.08 -23.79
C ALA A 73 4.44 -10.66 -23.94
N ALA A 74 4.62 -9.91 -22.84
CA ALA A 74 4.79 -8.46 -22.68
C ALA A 74 3.58 -7.50 -22.86
N SER A 75 3.45 -6.70 -21.80
CA SER A 75 2.89 -5.33 -21.73
C SER A 75 1.42 -5.12 -21.35
N ALA A 76 1.29 -4.38 -20.23
CA ALA A 76 0.25 -3.43 -19.79
C ALA A 76 -1.14 -3.92 -19.29
N ALA A 77 -1.30 -3.83 -17.95
CA ALA A 77 -2.36 -3.17 -17.15
C ALA A 77 -3.87 -3.44 -17.45
N PRO A 78 -4.79 -3.47 -16.46
CA PRO A 78 -4.87 -2.47 -15.39
C PRO A 78 -5.37 -2.96 -14.01
N THR A 79 -4.69 -2.55 -12.94
CA THR A 79 -5.39 -2.19 -11.71
C THR A 79 -4.99 -0.76 -11.45
N SER A 80 -5.95 0.14 -11.65
CA SER A 80 -5.84 1.54 -11.30
C SER A 80 -5.13 1.64 -9.95
N PRO A 81 -3.95 2.30 -9.85
CA PRO A 81 -3.63 2.94 -8.60
C PRO A 81 -4.78 3.88 -8.30
N ALA A 82 -5.02 4.18 -7.02
CA ALA A 82 -5.70 5.43 -6.72
C ALA A 82 -4.84 6.56 -7.31
N SER A 83 -5.06 6.89 -8.58
CA SER A 83 -4.84 8.21 -9.12
C SER A 83 -5.89 9.07 -8.44
N GLY A 84 -5.59 9.42 -7.18
CA GLY A 84 -6.17 10.61 -6.61
C GLY A 84 -5.57 11.75 -7.41
N ASN A 85 -6.39 12.38 -8.25
CA ASN A 85 -6.13 13.75 -8.72
C ASN A 85 -5.45 14.54 -7.59
N GLY A 86 -4.15 14.85 -7.72
CA GLY A 86 -3.37 15.80 -6.91
C GLY A 86 -3.94 16.16 -5.54
N GLY A 87 -4.28 15.17 -4.72
CA GLY A 87 -5.01 15.36 -3.48
C GLY A 87 -4.03 15.62 -2.36
N VAL A 88 -4.31 16.62 -1.52
CA VAL A 88 -3.50 16.90 -0.33
C VAL A 88 -3.80 15.83 0.72
N LEU A 89 -2.83 14.98 1.03
CA LEU A 89 -2.93 13.99 2.11
C LEU A 89 -2.46 14.62 3.42
N LYS A 90 -3.12 14.33 4.55
CA LYS A 90 -2.50 14.56 5.86
C LYS A 90 -1.40 13.53 6.06
N ALA A 91 -0.20 14.00 6.35
CA ALA A 91 0.97 13.16 6.44
C ALA A 91 1.66 13.35 7.80
N SER A 92 2.21 12.25 8.32
CA SER A 92 3.20 12.28 9.38
C SER A 92 4.58 11.98 8.80
N PHE A 93 5.59 12.56 9.43
CA PHE A 93 6.97 12.47 9.02
C PHE A 93 7.80 12.00 10.19
N THR A 94 8.65 11.03 9.94
CA THR A 94 9.63 10.49 10.87
C THR A 94 10.98 10.42 10.17
N GLU A 95 12.03 10.12 10.92
CA GLU A 95 13.36 9.87 10.37
C GLU A 95 13.77 8.41 10.57
N TYR A 96 14.55 7.90 9.61
CA TYR A 96 15.26 6.63 9.75
C TYR A 96 16.58 6.70 8.99
N GLY A 97 17.55 5.91 9.42
CA GLY A 97 18.85 5.84 8.77
C GLY A 97 19.99 5.70 9.77
N ALA A 98 21.22 5.68 9.26
CA ALA A 98 22.39 5.44 10.10
C ALA A 98 22.49 6.49 11.23
N GLY A 99 22.75 6.00 12.45
CA GLY A 99 22.90 6.86 13.63
C GLY A 99 21.59 7.44 14.17
N ASP A 100 20.43 6.89 13.79
CA ASP A 100 19.19 7.14 14.53
C ASP A 100 19.18 6.44 15.91
N SER A 101 18.19 6.81 16.73
CA SER A 101 18.04 6.26 18.09
C SER A 101 17.62 4.79 18.12
N PHE A 102 17.19 4.24 16.99
CA PHE A 102 16.71 2.85 16.86
C PHE A 102 17.78 1.91 16.29
N GLY A 103 18.95 2.44 15.94
CA GLY A 103 20.05 1.66 15.36
C GLY A 103 19.74 1.18 13.94
N SER A 104 18.92 1.92 13.18
CA SER A 104 18.62 1.58 11.81
C SER A 104 19.90 1.58 10.95
N PRO A 105 20.00 0.69 9.96
CA PRO A 105 21.07 0.74 8.98
C PRO A 105 20.93 1.99 8.09
N ASN A 106 21.94 2.20 7.25
CA ASN A 106 21.88 3.23 6.20
C ASN A 106 20.62 3.03 5.32
N CYS A 107 19.79 4.07 5.21
CA CYS A 107 18.53 4.04 4.47
C CYS A 107 18.66 4.33 2.96
N ASN A 108 19.85 4.74 2.52
CA ASN A 108 20.13 5.16 1.16
C ASN A 108 21.03 4.14 0.44
N THR A 109 20.52 2.92 0.31
CA THR A 109 21.19 1.79 -0.33
C THR A 109 20.27 1.10 -1.33
N ASP A 110 20.86 0.34 -2.26
CA ASP A 110 20.15 -0.50 -3.24
C ASP A 110 19.32 -1.63 -2.61
N THR A 111 19.58 -1.97 -1.34
CA THR A 111 18.79 -2.94 -0.57
C THR A 111 17.42 -2.43 -0.11
N ALA A 112 17.08 -1.17 -0.38
CA ALA A 112 15.74 -0.64 -0.10
C ALA A 112 14.66 -1.42 -0.88
N ALA A 113 13.40 -1.41 -0.41
CA ALA A 113 12.34 -2.24 -0.99
C ALA A 113 12.10 -2.01 -2.49
N CYS A 114 12.43 -0.83 -3.02
CA CYS A 114 12.33 -0.52 -4.45
C CYS A 114 13.55 -0.93 -5.28
N GLY A 115 14.62 -1.43 -4.68
CA GLY A 115 15.84 -1.84 -5.37
C GLY A 115 16.67 -0.67 -5.92
N PHE A 116 16.61 0.50 -5.26
CA PHE A 116 17.39 1.67 -5.65
C PHE A 116 17.56 2.66 -4.49
N TYR A 117 18.54 3.55 -4.63
CA TYR A 117 18.72 4.70 -3.76
C TYR A 117 18.92 5.99 -4.58
N THR A 118 19.08 7.13 -3.92
CA THR A 118 19.21 8.42 -4.60
C THR A 118 20.49 9.14 -4.21
N SER A 119 21.26 9.61 -5.19
CA SER A 119 22.48 10.40 -4.94
C SER A 119 22.87 11.25 -6.16
N PRO A 120 22.82 12.60 -6.07
CA PRO A 120 22.16 13.36 -5.01
C PRO A 120 20.63 13.14 -5.06
N GLY A 121 19.92 13.62 -4.04
CA GLY A 121 18.45 13.66 -4.03
C GLY A 121 17.87 12.98 -2.81
N TYR A 122 16.68 13.44 -2.41
CA TYR A 122 16.01 12.98 -1.19
C TYR A 122 15.18 11.72 -1.43
N SER A 123 15.23 10.81 -0.47
CA SER A 123 14.43 9.59 -0.48
C SER A 123 13.64 9.41 0.82
N ALA A 124 12.58 8.63 0.74
CA ALA A 124 11.75 8.28 1.90
C ALA A 124 11.13 6.89 1.73
N ALA A 125 10.88 6.24 2.87
CA ALA A 125 9.96 5.12 2.94
C ALA A 125 8.53 5.65 3.10
N ILE A 126 7.55 5.03 2.45
CA ILE A 126 6.13 5.42 2.59
C ILE A 126 5.35 4.29 3.28
N SER A 127 4.34 4.65 4.07
CA SER A 127 3.50 3.69 4.80
C SER A 127 2.86 2.67 3.86
N GLN A 128 2.73 1.44 4.37
CA GLN A 128 2.36 0.27 3.59
C GLN A 128 1.03 0.42 2.82
N ASN A 129 0.07 1.16 3.38
CA ASN A 129 -1.20 1.47 2.74
C ASN A 129 -1.05 2.20 1.39
N VAL A 130 0.00 3.00 1.22
CA VAL A 130 0.33 3.69 -0.03
C VAL A 130 1.44 2.97 -0.79
N PHE A 131 2.40 2.34 -0.10
CA PHE A 131 3.45 1.56 -0.76
C PHE A 131 2.85 0.44 -1.64
N GLY A 132 1.77 -0.18 -1.17
CA GLY A 132 0.91 -1.08 -1.94
C GLY A 132 1.24 -2.57 -1.81
N VAL A 133 2.39 -2.93 -1.24
CA VAL A 133 2.76 -4.32 -0.94
C VAL A 133 3.41 -4.43 0.44
N GLY A 134 3.43 -5.63 1.02
CA GLY A 134 4.05 -5.89 2.32
C GLY A 134 5.54 -6.24 2.23
N PRO A 135 6.21 -6.42 3.39
CA PRO A 135 7.60 -6.86 3.46
C PRO A 135 7.86 -8.15 2.67
N GLY A 136 8.99 -8.22 1.97
CA GLY A 136 9.41 -9.38 1.19
C GLY A 136 8.75 -9.51 -0.19
N ALA A 137 7.78 -8.65 -0.54
CA ALA A 137 7.15 -8.65 -1.86
C ALA A 137 7.96 -7.89 -2.93
N GLY A 138 9.00 -7.16 -2.53
CA GLY A 138 9.81 -6.31 -3.41
C GLY A 138 9.14 -4.96 -3.68
N ALA A 139 9.36 -4.42 -4.89
CA ALA A 139 8.92 -3.08 -5.27
C ALA A 139 7.38 -2.98 -5.33
N GLY A 140 6.81 -2.07 -4.55
CA GLY A 140 5.40 -1.70 -4.61
C GLY A 140 5.11 -0.63 -5.68
N PRO A 141 3.83 -0.40 -6.01
CA PRO A 141 3.42 0.64 -6.96
C PRO A 141 3.87 2.07 -6.59
N ALA A 142 4.17 2.35 -5.32
CA ALA A 142 4.69 3.66 -4.93
C ALA A 142 6.17 3.87 -5.31
N CYS A 143 6.91 2.82 -5.65
CA CYS A 143 8.31 2.94 -6.03
C CYS A 143 8.50 3.91 -7.20
N ASN A 144 9.53 4.77 -7.12
CA ASN A 144 9.87 5.79 -8.12
C ASN A 144 8.83 6.93 -8.27
N THR A 145 7.81 6.98 -7.41
CA THR A 145 6.91 8.15 -7.32
C THR A 145 7.55 9.25 -6.45
N CYS A 146 7.13 10.49 -6.67
CA CYS A 146 7.63 11.64 -5.92
C CYS A 146 6.53 12.34 -5.16
N TYR A 147 6.85 12.80 -3.95
CA TYR A 147 5.93 13.53 -3.09
C TYR A 147 6.58 14.81 -2.60
N ARG A 148 5.86 15.92 -2.69
CA ARG A 148 6.19 17.13 -1.95
C ARG A 148 5.63 16.98 -0.53
N LEU A 149 6.53 16.97 0.44
CA LEU A 149 6.23 16.90 1.88
C LEU A 149 6.32 18.31 2.45
N THR A 150 5.36 18.73 3.24
CA THR A 150 5.36 20.02 3.94
C THR A 150 5.08 19.81 5.42
N ILE A 151 6.00 20.23 6.29
CA ILE A 151 5.86 20.12 7.75
C ILE A 151 5.16 21.35 8.33
N GLU A 152 4.26 21.16 9.29
CA GLU A 152 3.49 22.24 9.92
C GLU A 152 3.56 22.19 11.45
N THR A 153 3.37 21.03 12.05
CA THR A 153 3.34 20.87 13.52
C THR A 153 4.21 19.72 13.99
N ASP A 154 4.50 19.70 15.29
CA ASP A 154 5.02 18.53 15.99
C ASP A 154 3.92 17.50 16.23
N SER A 155 4.28 16.39 16.86
CA SER A 155 3.36 15.30 17.25
C SER A 155 2.32 15.69 18.31
N SER A 156 2.52 16.81 19.01
CA SER A 156 1.60 17.35 20.02
C SER A 156 0.66 18.41 19.43
N GLY A 157 0.80 18.74 18.15
CA GLY A 157 0.02 19.75 17.45
C GLY A 157 0.55 21.19 17.58
N ASN A 158 1.73 21.39 18.17
CA ASN A 158 2.35 22.71 18.22
C ASN A 158 3.03 23.04 16.90
N ARG A 159 2.89 24.29 16.43
CA ARG A 159 3.53 24.73 15.19
C ARG A 159 5.05 24.71 15.31
N VAL A 160 5.74 24.06 14.37
CA VAL A 160 7.22 24.02 14.36
C VAL A 160 7.80 25.35 13.87
N SER A 161 9.04 25.64 14.26
CA SER A 161 9.72 26.91 13.92
C SER A 161 9.88 27.13 12.41
N ASN A 162 10.02 26.04 11.64
CA ASN A 162 10.12 26.04 10.18
C ASN A 162 8.81 25.60 9.49
N ALA A 163 7.66 25.78 10.12
CA ALA A 163 6.38 25.33 9.56
C ALA A 163 6.12 25.98 8.19
N GLY A 164 5.71 25.16 7.22
CA GLY A 164 5.63 25.48 5.80
C GLY A 164 6.87 25.05 5.00
N ASN A 165 7.97 24.63 5.67
CA ASN A 165 9.13 24.08 5.00
C ASN A 165 8.75 22.81 4.23
N SER A 166 9.29 22.67 3.02
CA SER A 166 8.92 21.57 2.13
C SER A 166 10.08 21.04 1.32
N ILE A 167 10.06 19.73 1.09
CA ILE A 167 11.01 19.04 0.20
C ILE A 167 10.25 18.11 -0.74
N VAL A 168 10.88 17.73 -1.86
CA VAL A 168 10.39 16.68 -2.74
C VAL A 168 11.24 15.44 -2.55
N VAL A 169 10.61 14.34 -2.15
CA VAL A 169 11.26 13.03 -1.97
C VAL A 169 10.86 12.07 -3.08
N LYS A 170 11.75 11.17 -3.45
CA LYS A 170 11.43 9.98 -4.26
C LYS A 170 11.25 8.77 -3.35
N ILE A 171 10.19 8.00 -3.57
CA ILE A 171 9.90 6.81 -2.76
C ILE A 171 10.76 5.65 -3.22
N ASN A 172 11.63 5.18 -2.32
CA ASN A 172 12.55 4.07 -2.57
C ASN A 172 12.37 2.89 -1.60
N ASN A 173 11.57 3.05 -0.53
CA ASN A 173 11.45 2.04 0.50
C ASN A 173 10.02 1.92 1.07
N LEU A 174 9.79 0.83 1.80
CA LEU A 174 8.54 0.52 2.49
C LEU A 174 8.67 0.89 3.96
N CYS A 175 7.70 1.63 4.50
CA CYS A 175 7.44 1.63 5.94
C CYS A 175 6.37 0.58 6.27
N PRO A 176 6.73 -0.56 6.90
CA PRO A 176 5.82 -1.68 7.10
C PRO A 176 4.75 -1.37 8.15
N ALA A 177 3.54 -1.88 7.99
CA ALA A 177 2.47 -1.72 8.99
C ALA A 177 2.68 -2.60 10.23
N ASN A 178 3.29 -3.77 10.07
CA ASN A 178 3.49 -4.70 11.17
C ASN A 178 4.52 -4.14 12.16
N GLY A 179 4.13 -4.02 13.43
CA GLY A 179 5.00 -3.48 14.47
C GLY A 179 5.22 -1.97 14.42
N ASN A 180 4.67 -1.26 13.42
CA ASN A 180 4.79 0.19 13.30
C ASN A 180 3.42 0.87 13.11
N PRO A 181 2.79 1.33 14.21
CA PRO A 181 1.50 2.02 14.18
C PRO A 181 1.47 3.27 13.31
N LEU A 182 2.60 3.95 13.10
CA LEU A 182 2.68 5.12 12.23
C LEU A 182 2.35 4.80 10.78
N CYS A 183 2.63 3.56 10.36
CA CYS A 183 2.51 3.10 8.98
C CYS A 183 1.40 2.06 8.78
N ALA A 184 0.54 1.89 9.79
CA ALA A 184 -0.53 0.91 9.82
C ALA A 184 -1.90 1.50 9.49
N GLN A 185 -1.96 2.54 8.65
CA GLN A 185 -3.23 3.13 8.22
C GLN A 185 -4.07 2.12 7.42
N ASN A 186 -5.37 2.10 7.67
CA ASN A 186 -6.32 1.30 6.88
C ASN A 186 -6.73 2.05 5.61
N GLY A 187 -5.95 1.88 4.54
CA GLY A 187 -6.12 2.65 3.30
C GLY A 187 -5.90 4.16 3.53
N LEU A 188 -6.45 4.99 2.64
CA LEU A 188 -6.36 6.46 2.75
C LEU A 188 -7.51 7.08 3.57
N SER A 189 -8.56 6.31 3.89
CA SER A 189 -9.64 6.76 4.78
C SER A 189 -9.32 6.62 6.26
N GLY A 190 -8.39 5.70 6.61
CA GLY A 190 -7.87 5.55 7.95
C GLY A 190 -6.76 6.56 8.25
N THR A 191 -6.47 6.74 9.54
CA THR A 191 -5.35 7.54 10.03
C THR A 191 -4.54 6.78 11.06
N ASN A 192 -3.30 7.18 11.25
CA ASN A 192 -2.51 6.76 12.41
C ASN A 192 -2.91 7.56 13.68
N GLN A 193 -2.20 7.34 14.78
CA GLN A 193 -2.46 7.96 16.08
C GLN A 193 -2.31 9.50 16.11
N TYR A 194 -1.73 10.09 15.06
CA TYR A 194 -1.57 11.54 14.90
C TYR A 194 -2.52 12.14 13.85
N GLY A 195 -3.50 11.37 13.37
CA GLY A 195 -4.47 11.84 12.37
C GLY A 195 -3.93 11.93 10.95
N ALA A 196 -2.79 11.29 10.66
CA ALA A 196 -2.21 11.25 9.32
C ALA A 196 -2.68 10.03 8.52
N ASN A 197 -3.09 10.25 7.26
CA ASN A 197 -3.52 9.21 6.32
C ASN A 197 -2.35 8.40 5.74
N VAL A 198 -1.14 8.96 5.80
CA VAL A 198 0.08 8.39 5.27
C VAL A 198 1.25 8.79 6.16
N ASN A 199 2.24 7.92 6.31
CA ASN A 199 3.50 8.24 6.96
C ASN A 199 4.65 8.18 5.96
N PHE A 200 5.60 9.11 6.10
CA PHE A 200 6.87 9.07 5.39
C PHE A 200 8.01 8.99 6.40
N ASP A 201 8.77 7.90 6.38
CA ASP A 201 10.07 7.86 7.04
C ASP A 201 11.07 8.52 6.09
N THR A 202 11.44 9.76 6.39
CA THR A 202 12.45 10.49 5.63
C THR A 202 13.82 9.86 5.87
N CYS A 203 14.60 9.64 4.81
CA CYS A 203 15.90 9.00 4.92
C CYS A 203 16.99 10.01 5.34
N LYS A 204 17.61 9.78 6.51
CA LYS A 204 18.71 10.61 7.04
C LYS A 204 19.92 10.60 6.13
N ASP A 205 20.29 9.44 5.60
CA ASP A 205 21.47 9.25 4.76
C ASP A 205 21.37 9.93 3.38
N SER A 206 20.16 10.20 2.90
CA SER A 206 19.91 11.02 1.69
C SER A 206 19.89 12.52 1.98
N GLY A 207 19.89 12.92 3.26
CA GLY A 207 19.69 14.29 3.71
C GLY A 207 18.23 14.74 3.80
N ALA A 208 17.26 13.87 3.48
CA ALA A 208 15.83 14.21 3.47
C ALA A 208 15.33 14.67 4.84
N SER A 209 15.69 13.95 5.91
CA SER A 209 15.25 14.29 7.28
C SER A 209 15.78 15.66 7.69
N ALA A 210 17.07 15.90 7.52
CA ALA A 210 17.69 17.19 7.84
C ALA A 210 17.06 18.34 7.03
N ALA A 211 16.75 18.10 5.75
CA ALA A 211 16.14 19.11 4.90
C ALA A 211 14.68 19.42 5.26
N LEU A 212 13.88 18.42 5.66
CA LEU A 212 12.48 18.62 6.06
C LEU A 212 12.37 19.22 7.48
N PHE A 213 13.05 18.63 8.45
CA PHE A 213 12.96 19.03 9.85
C PHE A 213 13.82 20.26 10.16
N GLY A 214 14.94 20.46 9.46
CA GLY A 214 15.85 21.57 9.71
C GLY A 214 16.22 21.71 11.19
N ASN A 215 16.12 22.93 11.72
CA ASN A 215 16.38 23.26 13.11
C ASN A 215 15.14 23.20 14.01
N SER A 216 14.06 22.54 13.58
CA SER A 216 12.83 22.43 14.38
C SER A 216 13.02 21.68 15.71
N GLY A 217 14.02 20.80 15.78
CA GLY A 217 14.28 19.99 16.98
C GLY A 217 13.23 18.90 17.24
N VAL A 218 12.36 18.59 16.26
CA VAL A 218 11.32 17.57 16.39
C VAL A 218 11.74 16.29 15.67
N GLY A 219 11.51 15.14 16.30
CA GLY A 219 11.73 13.82 15.69
C GLY A 219 10.51 13.26 14.96
N LEU A 220 9.34 13.86 15.15
CA LEU A 220 8.10 13.54 14.45
C LEU A 220 7.35 14.82 14.11
N GLY A 221 7.04 14.98 12.82
CA GLY A 221 6.31 16.12 12.28
C GLY A 221 4.99 15.70 11.67
N ILE A 222 4.03 16.62 11.64
CA ILE A 222 2.74 16.47 10.97
C ILE A 222 2.59 17.60 9.95
N GLY A 223 1.99 17.28 8.82
CA GLY A 223 1.68 18.27 7.80
C GLY A 223 0.98 17.63 6.61
N THR A 224 1.48 17.93 5.41
CA THR A 224 0.83 17.48 4.17
C THR A 224 1.79 16.81 3.21
N ALA A 225 1.25 15.89 2.41
CA ALA A 225 1.94 15.30 1.28
C ALA A 225 1.10 15.42 0.01
N VAL A 226 1.74 15.82 -1.08
CA VAL A 226 1.13 15.90 -2.41
C VAL A 226 2.00 15.11 -3.37
N GLN A 227 1.42 14.14 -4.07
CA GLN A 227 2.14 13.46 -5.14
C GLN A 227 2.43 14.46 -6.26
N VAL A 228 3.67 14.47 -6.74
CA VAL A 228 4.14 15.39 -7.80
C VAL A 228 4.80 14.61 -8.93
N ASP A 229 4.85 15.24 -10.10
CA ASP A 229 5.63 14.72 -11.21
C ASP A 229 7.13 14.79 -10.90
N CYS A 230 7.81 13.64 -10.94
CA CYS A 230 9.23 13.55 -10.63
C CYS A 230 10.10 14.34 -11.62
N ASN A 231 9.73 14.38 -12.90
CA ASN A 231 10.59 14.98 -13.93
C ASN A 231 10.69 16.50 -13.80
N SER A 232 9.64 17.13 -13.28
CA SER A 232 9.55 18.58 -13.15
C SER A 232 9.83 19.10 -11.73
N GLN A 233 9.62 18.28 -10.69
CA GLN A 233 9.68 18.74 -9.30
C GLN A 233 10.76 18.07 -8.45
N TYR A 234 11.26 16.90 -8.86
CA TYR A 234 12.30 16.19 -8.10
C TYR A 234 13.69 16.50 -8.65
N THR A 235 14.62 16.85 -7.76
CA THR A 235 16.04 17.01 -8.11
C THR A 235 16.83 15.86 -7.49
N GLY A 236 17.43 15.03 -8.33
CA GLY A 236 18.27 13.92 -7.90
C GLY A 236 18.42 12.84 -8.95
N THR A 237 19.32 11.89 -8.67
CA THR A 237 19.62 10.76 -9.55
C THR A 237 19.29 9.46 -8.82
N THR A 238 18.62 8.53 -9.50
CA THR A 238 18.40 7.17 -9.01
C THR A 238 19.61 6.30 -9.34
N ILE A 239 20.09 5.54 -8.36
CA ILE A 239 21.19 4.58 -8.50
C ILE A 239 20.67 3.18 -8.14
N HIS A 240 20.98 2.22 -9.01
CA HIS A 240 20.64 0.80 -8.90
C HIS A 240 21.86 -0.05 -8.56
#